data_AF-A0A6J4SBU0-F1
#
_entry.id   AF-A0A6J4SBU0-F1
#
_cell.length_a   1.000
_cell.length_b   1.000
_cell.length_c   1.000
_cell.angle_alpha   90.00
_cell.angle_beta   90.00
_cell.angle_gamma   90.00
#
_symmetry.space_group_name_H-M   'P 1'
#
loop_
_entity.id
_entity.type
_entity.pdbx_description
1 polymer ?
#
loop_
_entity_poly.entity_id
_entity_poly.type
_entity_poly.pdbx_seq_one_letter_code
_entity_poly.pdbx_strand_id
1 'polypeptide(L)'
;MQTVLAYTWTPAVICLVAIGLGLLCERVARRRLPAGLLAPAGLALAISLSMAVFRLDGPGWVAAAVLAACAVAGLVLARRDLRARL
;
A
#
# COMPACT_ATOMS: atom_id res chain seq x y z
N MET A 1 -24.10 -4.56 14.69
CA MET A 1 -22.88 -3.88 15.19
C MET A 1 -21.60 -4.21 14.40
N GLN A 2 -21.51 -5.33 13.67
CA GLN A 2 -20.34 -5.63 12.82
C GLN A 2 -20.20 -4.75 11.56
N THR A 3 -21.30 -4.18 11.06
CA THR A 3 -21.33 -3.44 9.80
C THR A 3 -20.67 -2.07 9.86
N VAL A 4 -20.87 -1.29 10.94
CA VAL A 4 -20.34 0.07 11.05
C VAL A 4 -18.82 0.07 11.28
N LEU A 5 -18.31 -0.83 12.12
CA LEU A 5 -16.87 -0.99 12.35
C LEU A 5 -16.14 -1.45 11.09
N ALA A 6 -16.72 -2.39 10.33
CA ALA A 6 -16.15 -2.81 9.06
C ALA A 6 -16.13 -1.65 8.03
N TYR A 7 -17.15 -0.79 8.05
CA TYR A 7 -17.27 0.32 7.11
C TYR A 7 -16.24 1.42 7.34
N THR A 8 -15.80 1.64 8.58
CA THR A 8 -14.76 2.63 8.91
C THR A 8 -13.35 2.05 8.89
N TRP A 9 -13.20 0.79 9.31
CA TRP A 9 -11.90 0.12 9.34
C TRP A 9 -11.36 -0.17 7.94
N THR A 10 -12.21 -0.68 7.05
CA THR A 10 -11.82 -1.03 5.67
C THR A 10 -11.17 0.14 4.91
N PRO A 11 -11.78 1.35 4.82
CA PRO A 11 -11.15 2.47 4.12
C PRO A 11 -9.87 2.94 4.81
N ALA A 12 -9.79 2.90 6.14
CA ALA A 12 -8.58 3.25 6.86
C ALA A 12 -7.41 2.30 6.51
N VAL A 13 -7.68 0.99 6.46
CA VAL A 13 -6.68 -0.01 6.05
C VAL A 13 -6.27 0.17 4.59
N ILE A 14 -7.23 0.39 3.69
CA ILE A 14 -6.92 0.62 2.27
C ILE A 14 -6.04 1.86 2.10
N CYS A 15 -6.35 2.95 2.79
CA CYS A 15 -5.52 4.16 2.77
C CYS A 15 -4.11 3.88 3.30
N LEU A 16 -3.98 3.17 4.42
CA LEU A 16 -2.68 2.78 4.98
C LEU A 16 -1.86 1.93 4.00
N VAL A 17 -2.49 0.95 3.37
CA VAL A 17 -1.85 0.08 2.37
C VAL A 17 -1.42 0.89 1.15
N ALA A 18 -2.30 1.73 0.61
CA ALA A 18 -2.00 2.58 -0.54
C ALA A 18 -0.83 3.54 -0.24
N ILE A 19 -0.82 4.18 0.92
CA ILE A 19 0.29 5.04 1.33
C ILE A 19 1.58 4.24 1.48
N GLY A 20 1.55 3.10 2.17
CA GLY A 20 2.72 2.23 2.35
C GLY A 20 3.32 1.78 1.03
N LEU A 21 2.50 1.37 0.07
CA LEU A 21 2.93 0.99 -1.28
C LEU A 21 3.44 2.18 -2.09
N GLY A 22 2.83 3.36 -1.95
CA GLY A 22 3.31 4.59 -2.58
C GLY A 22 4.70 4.99 -2.09
N LEU A 23 4.94 4.86 -0.79
CA LEU A 23 6.25 5.10 -0.18
C LEU A 23 7.29 4.06 -0.61
N LEU A 24 6.88 2.79 -0.75
CA LEU A 24 7.73 1.76 -1.35
C LEU A 24 8.11 2.16 -2.79
N CYS A 25 7.16 2.67 -3.57
CA CYS A 25 7.39 3.16 -4.93
C CYS A 25 8.39 4.32 -4.95
N GLU A 26 8.26 5.34 -4.08
CA GLU A 26 9.27 6.42 -3.94
C GLU A 26 10.68 5.85 -3.71
N ARG A 27 10.79 4.85 -2.83
CA ARG A 27 12.07 4.24 -2.47
C ARG A 27 12.68 3.46 -3.62
N VAL A 28 11.89 2.62 -4.28
CA VAL A 28 12.34 1.82 -5.43
C VAL A 28 12.72 2.73 -6.60
N ALA A 29 11.90 3.75 -6.88
CA ALA A 29 12.18 4.73 -7.93
C ALA A 29 13.28 5.74 -7.56
N ARG A 30 13.72 5.77 -6.29
CA ARG A 30 14.65 6.76 -5.72
C ARG A 30 14.24 8.21 -6.05
N ARG A 31 12.94 8.48 -6.12
CA ARG A 31 12.37 9.80 -6.39
C ARG A 31 11.30 10.14 -5.36
N ARG A 32 11.27 11.40 -4.94
CA ARG A 32 10.20 11.92 -4.10
C ARG A 32 8.97 12.16 -4.98
N LEU A 33 7.86 11.55 -4.61
CA LEU A 33 6.54 11.81 -5.14
C LEU A 33 5.92 12.98 -4.36
N PRO A 34 5.16 13.85 -5.04
CA PRO A 34 4.33 14.83 -4.35
C PRO A 34 3.28 14.10 -3.51
N ALA A 35 2.92 14.67 -2.35
CA ALA A 35 2.08 13.99 -1.37
C ALA A 35 0.73 13.50 -1.94
N GLY A 36 0.13 14.28 -2.84
CA GLY A 36 -1.12 13.91 -3.52
C GLY A 36 -1.01 12.72 -4.48
N LEU A 37 0.20 12.34 -4.92
CA LEU A 37 0.42 11.19 -5.81
C LEU A 37 0.78 9.89 -5.07
N LEU A 38 1.08 9.95 -3.78
CA LEU A 38 1.49 8.75 -3.02
C LEU A 38 0.40 7.67 -3.02
N ALA A 39 -0.82 8.03 -2.65
CA ALA A 39 -1.94 7.08 -2.63
C ALA A 39 -2.29 6.56 -4.04
N PRO A 40 -2.43 7.40 -5.09
CA PRO A 40 -2.63 6.92 -6.46
C PRO A 40 -1.54 5.97 -6.95
N ALA A 41 -0.25 6.30 -6.71
CA ALA A 41 0.87 5.46 -7.12
C ALA A 41 0.88 4.12 -6.38
N GLY A 42 0.60 4.13 -5.08
CA GLY A 42 0.50 2.90 -4.30
C GLY A 42 -0.69 2.02 -4.71
N LEU A 43 -1.82 2.63 -5.08
CA LEU A 43 -2.98 1.91 -5.59
C LEU A 43 -2.70 1.26 -6.96
N ALA A 44 -1.99 1.97 -7.86
CA ALA A 44 -1.52 1.39 -9.12
C ALA A 44 -0.59 0.20 -8.90
N LEU A 45 0.32 0.30 -7.91
CA LEU A 45 1.20 -0.81 -7.53
C LEU A 45 0.40 -1.99 -6.94
N ALA A 46 -0.62 -1.70 -6.12
CA ALA A 46 -1.49 -2.72 -5.55
C ALA A 46 -2.23 -3.53 -6.61
N ILE A 47 -2.79 -2.85 -7.61
CA ILE A 47 -3.44 -3.49 -8.77
C ILE A 47 -2.42 -4.34 -9.53
N SER A 48 -1.24 -3.80 -9.80
CA SER A 48 -0.20 -4.52 -10.55
C SER A 48 0.25 -5.80 -9.85
N LEU A 49 0.47 -5.75 -8.53
CA LEU A 49 0.83 -6.92 -7.72
C LEU A 49 -0.31 -7.93 -7.66
N SER A 50 -1.55 -7.47 -7.46
CA SER A 50 -2.72 -8.35 -7.44
C SER A 50 -2.88 -9.06 -8.76
N MET A 51 -2.74 -8.33 -9.88
CA MET A 51 -2.83 -8.89 -11.22
C MET A 51 -1.73 -9.93 -11.47
N ALA A 52 -0.51 -9.70 -10.97
CA ALA A 52 0.56 -10.69 -11.05
C ALA A 52 0.21 -11.99 -10.31
N VAL A 53 -0.36 -11.89 -9.10
CA VAL A 53 -0.81 -13.06 -8.33
C VAL A 53 -1.94 -13.80 -9.05
N PHE A 54 -2.94 -13.07 -9.57
CA PHE A 54 -4.03 -13.67 -10.34
C PHE A 54 -3.53 -14.35 -11.62
N ARG A 55 -2.55 -13.78 -12.33
CA ARG A 55 -1.97 -14.40 -13.54
C ARG A 55 -1.18 -15.67 -13.25
N LEU A 56 -0.79 -15.90 -12.00
CA LEU A 56 -0.12 -17.11 -11.53
C LEU A 56 -1.12 -18.11 -10.92
N ASP A 57 -2.44 -17.92 -11.15
CA ASP A 57 -3.52 -18.69 -10.53
C ASP A 57 -3.43 -18.74 -8.99
N GLY A 58 -2.84 -17.69 -8.40
CA GLY A 58 -2.69 -17.56 -6.96
C GLY A 58 -4.01 -17.18 -6.29
N PRO A 59 -4.30 -17.73 -5.09
CA PRO A 59 -5.52 -17.40 -4.36
C PRO A 59 -5.47 -15.98 -3.78
N GLY A 60 -6.64 -15.36 -3.57
CA GLY A 60 -6.73 -13.96 -3.13
C GLY A 60 -6.04 -13.65 -1.79
N TRP A 61 -5.93 -14.64 -0.89
CA TRP A 61 -5.20 -14.46 0.36
C TRP A 61 -3.68 -14.28 0.16
N VAL A 62 -3.12 -14.83 -0.92
CA VAL A 62 -1.71 -14.61 -1.30
C VAL A 62 -1.51 -13.16 -1.75
N ALA A 63 -2.43 -12.63 -2.56
CA ALA A 63 -2.39 -11.23 -2.96
C ALA A 63 -2.45 -10.30 -1.74
N ALA A 64 -3.37 -10.57 -0.80
CA ALA A 64 -3.46 -9.81 0.44
C ALA A 64 -2.16 -9.85 1.26
N ALA A 65 -1.55 -11.03 1.41
CA ALA A 65 -0.28 -11.19 2.12
C ALA A 65 0.88 -10.43 1.46
N VAL A 66 0.98 -10.50 0.12
CA VAL A 66 2.00 -9.78 -0.65
C VAL A 66 1.83 -8.27 -0.51
N LEU A 67 0.61 -7.76 -0.66
CA LEU A 67 0.30 -6.34 -0.50
C LEU A 67 0.62 -5.85 0.92
N ALA A 68 0.24 -6.62 1.94
CA ALA A 68 0.53 -6.30 3.32
C ALA A 68 2.05 -6.24 3.58
N ALA A 69 2.80 -7.23 3.11
CA ALA A 69 4.26 -7.27 3.25
C ALA A 69 4.93 -6.06 2.57
N CYS A 70 4.53 -5.74 1.33
CA CYS A 70 5.04 -4.59 0.59
C CYS A 70 4.67 -3.26 1.27
N ALA A 71 3.44 -3.12 1.76
CA ALA A 71 3.00 -1.91 2.45
C ALA A 71 3.78 -1.69 3.75
N VAL A 72 3.97 -2.75 4.55
CA VAL A 72 4.78 -2.71 5.77
C VAL A 72 6.23 -2.34 5.43
N ALA A 73 6.82 -2.95 4.39
CA ALA A 73 8.16 -2.62 3.96
C ALA A 73 8.29 -1.12 3.60
N GLY A 74 7.36 -0.59 2.79
CA GLY A 74 7.34 0.82 2.42
C GLY A 74 7.21 1.75 3.62
N LEU A 75 6.31 1.44 4.57
CA LEU A 75 6.17 2.19 5.82
C LEU A 75 7.46 2.16 6.64
N VAL A 76 8.06 0.98 6.86
CA VAL A 76 9.29 0.83 7.64
C VAL A 76 10.47 1.58 7.00
N LEU A 77 10.64 1.46 5.70
CA LEU A 77 11.70 2.14 4.93
C LEU A 77 11.51 3.66 4.90
N ALA A 78 10.28 4.15 4.92
CA ALA A 78 9.98 5.58 4.88
C ALA A 78 9.79 6.21 6.28
N ARG A 79 9.84 5.44 7.38
CA ARG A 79 9.67 5.95 8.76
C ARG A 79 10.50 7.21 9.07
N ARG A 80 11.73 7.29 8.57
CA ARG A 80 12.63 8.44 8.78
C ARG A 80 12.20 9.67 7.98
N ASP A 81 11.74 9.50 6.74
CA ASP A 81 11.28 10.61 5.90
C ASP A 81 9.89 11.10 6.31
N LEU A 82 9.00 10.19 6.76
CA LEU A 82 7.69 10.54 7.30
C LEU A 82 7.80 11.41 8.55
N ARG A 83 8.73 11.08 9.48
CA ARG A 83 9.02 11.91 10.66
C ARG A 83 9.57 13.29 10.34
N ALA A 84 10.12 13.49 9.14
CA ALA A 84 10.62 14.80 8.72
C ALA A 84 9.57 15.64 7.96
N ARG A 85 8.44 15.02 7.54
CA ARG A 85 7.34 15.68 6.82
C ARG A 85 6.13 15.98 7.71
N LEU A 86 6.01 15.33 8.86
CA LEU A 86 5.03 15.59 9.93
C LEU A 86 5.65 16.51 10.98
#